data_AF-A0A0G3BQA3-F1
#
_entry.id   AF-A0A0G3BQA3-F1
#
_cell.length_a   1.000
_cell.length_b   1.000
_cell.length_c   1.000
_cell.angle_alpha   90.00
_cell.angle_beta   90.00
_cell.angle_gamma   90.00
#
_symmetry.space_group_name_H-M   'P 1'
#
loop_
_entity.id
_entity.type
_entity.pdbx_description
1 polymer ?
#
loop_
_entity_poly.entity_id
_entity_poly.type
_entity_poly.pdbx_seq_one_letter_code
_entity_poly.pdbx_strand_id
1 'polypeptide(L)'
;MAAEPQISKRRFGRRDLFYAWLVATVFSGLPSTLHALVRGSDPLEATRAAGKMLLPDVDDTFTLFAAAALVHPAVSLFWTVVFAALLPRRHVLVWATLGAAAVAWLDLRIIAPLAFPSVAALQFWPQVADHLAWGALLGGTLQFRLYRARIRASEDR
;
A
#
# COMPACT_ATOMS: atom_id res chain seq x y z
N MET A 1 18.60 -11.51 39.85
CA MET A 1 17.42 -11.81 39.00
C MET A 1 17.46 -10.83 37.83
N ALA A 2 18.16 -11.18 36.74
CA ALA A 2 18.27 -10.30 35.58
C ALA A 2 16.99 -10.42 34.75
N ALA A 3 16.35 -9.29 34.44
CA ALA A 3 15.16 -9.24 33.62
C ALA A 3 15.44 -9.83 32.23
N GLU A 4 14.66 -10.85 31.85
CA GLU A 4 14.66 -11.35 30.47
C GLU A 4 14.38 -10.17 29.52
N PRO A 5 15.25 -9.92 28.53
CA PRO A 5 14.94 -8.94 27.51
C PRO A 5 13.72 -9.46 26.74
N GLN A 6 12.59 -8.76 26.83
CA GLN A 6 11.40 -9.05 26.04
C GLN A 6 11.76 -9.00 24.55
N ILE A 7 12.00 -10.17 23.95
CA ILE A 7 12.20 -10.30 22.51
C ILE A 7 10.92 -9.81 21.85
N SER A 8 11.00 -8.64 21.23
CA SER A 8 9.93 -8.00 20.47
C SER A 8 9.22 -9.02 19.58
N LYS A 9 7.97 -9.37 19.94
CA LYS A 9 7.07 -10.33 19.27
C LYS A 9 6.58 -9.84 17.90
N ARG A 10 7.38 -9.10 17.13
CA ARG A 10 6.94 -8.58 15.83
C ARG A 10 6.88 -9.70 14.80
N ARG A 11 5.71 -9.84 14.18
CA ARG A 11 5.40 -10.83 13.14
C ARG A 11 6.23 -10.65 11.85
N PHE A 12 6.90 -9.52 11.68
CA PHE A 12 7.85 -9.28 10.60
C PHE A 12 9.00 -8.40 11.11
N GLY A 13 10.19 -8.52 10.53
CA GLY A 13 11.32 -7.64 10.87
C GLY A 13 11.05 -6.20 10.43
N ARG A 14 11.56 -5.21 11.18
CA ARG A 14 11.38 -3.78 10.84
C ARG A 14 11.88 -3.45 9.43
N ARG A 15 13.04 -4.02 9.05
CA ARG A 15 13.61 -3.86 7.69
C ARG A 15 12.69 -4.47 6.63
N ASP A 16 12.09 -5.63 6.91
CA ASP A 16 11.21 -6.31 5.96
C ASP A 16 9.93 -5.49 5.71
N LEU A 17 9.33 -4.96 6.77
CA LEU A 17 8.20 -4.01 6.68
C LEU A 17 8.57 -2.77 5.89
N PHE A 18 9.74 -2.17 6.16
CA PHE A 18 10.18 -0.98 5.45
C PHE A 18 10.31 -1.22 3.94
N TYR A 19 10.98 -2.31 3.53
CA TYR A 19 11.12 -2.64 2.11
C TYR A 19 9.79 -2.97 1.46
N ALA A 20 8.93 -3.73 2.14
CA ALA A 20 7.62 -4.09 1.61
C ALA A 20 6.73 -2.86 1.43
N TRP A 21 6.69 -1.96 2.42
CA TRP A 21 6.00 -0.67 2.34
C TRP A 21 6.53 0.17 1.18
N LEU A 22 7.86 0.32 1.07
CA LEU A 22 8.47 1.15 0.04
C LEU A 22 8.15 0.63 -1.37
N VAL A 23 8.33 -0.67 -1.61
CA VAL A 23 8.04 -1.30 -2.90
C VAL A 23 6.55 -1.17 -3.25
N ALA A 24 5.66 -1.45 -2.30
CA ALA A 24 4.22 -1.32 -2.53
C ALA A 24 3.84 0.13 -2.85
N THR A 25 4.29 1.10 -2.05
CA THR A 25 3.98 2.53 -2.22
C THR A 25 4.44 3.09 -3.57
N VAL A 26 5.64 2.71 -4.03
CA VAL A 26 6.20 3.28 -5.26
C VAL A 26 5.54 2.71 -6.51
N PHE A 27 5.20 1.41 -6.51
CA PHE A 27 4.78 0.72 -7.73
C PHE A 27 3.28 0.40 -7.79
N SER A 28 2.50 0.59 -6.72
CA SER A 28 1.09 0.21 -6.72
C SER A 28 0.20 1.06 -7.62
N GLY A 29 0.58 2.29 -7.96
CA GLY A 29 -0.18 3.17 -8.86
C GLY A 29 0.01 2.88 -10.36
N LEU A 30 0.84 1.89 -10.72
CA LEU A 30 1.12 1.55 -12.11
C LEU A 30 -0.12 1.09 -12.89
N PRO A 31 -1.00 0.22 -12.37
CA PRO A 31 -2.18 -0.23 -13.11
C PRO A 31 -3.07 0.92 -13.57
N SER A 32 -3.42 1.86 -12.69
CA SER A 32 -4.26 3.00 -13.06
C SER A 32 -3.56 4.00 -13.99
N THR A 33 -2.26 4.22 -13.79
CA THR A 33 -1.45 5.08 -14.67
C THR A 33 -1.37 4.50 -16.08
N LEU A 34 -1.08 3.20 -16.20
CA LEU A 34 -1.05 2.50 -17.49
C LEU A 34 -2.42 2.49 -18.16
N HIS A 35 -3.49 2.27 -17.38
CA HIS A 35 -4.85 2.34 -17.90
C HIS A 35 -5.14 3.73 -18.48
N ALA A 36 -4.77 4.80 -17.77
CA ALA A 36 -4.98 6.17 -18.24
C ALA A 36 -4.22 6.45 -19.55
N LEU A 37 -2.94 6.06 -19.62
CA LEU A 37 -2.13 6.20 -20.83
C LEU A 37 -2.72 5.44 -22.02
N VAL A 38 -3.16 4.20 -21.82
CA VAL A 38 -3.78 3.39 -22.89
C VAL A 38 -5.10 3.98 -23.37
N ARG A 39 -5.86 4.62 -22.47
CA ARG A 39 -7.15 5.25 -22.79
C ARG A 39 -7.03 6.69 -23.31
N GLY A 40 -5.82 7.26 -23.33
CA GLY A 40 -5.61 8.67 -23.65
C GLY A 40 -6.23 9.63 -22.62
N SER A 41 -6.46 9.16 -21.39
CA SER A 41 -6.93 10.01 -20.29
C SER A 41 -5.74 10.54 -19.48
N ASP A 42 -6.02 11.41 -18.51
CA ASP A 42 -4.98 12.09 -17.73
C ASP A 42 -4.31 11.14 -16.72
N PRO A 43 -3.00 10.86 -16.84
CA PRO A 43 -2.30 9.94 -15.93
C PRO A 43 -2.07 10.52 -14.53
N LEU A 44 -2.23 11.83 -14.33
CA LEU A 44 -2.03 12.50 -13.04
C LEU A 44 -3.33 12.73 -12.27
N GLU A 45 -4.48 12.29 -12.81
CA GLU A 45 -5.80 12.46 -12.19
C GLU A 45 -5.84 11.85 -10.78
N ALA A 46 -5.42 10.60 -10.64
CA ALA A 46 -5.38 9.91 -9.35
C ALA A 46 -4.43 10.61 -8.35
N THR A 47 -3.29 11.13 -8.83
CA THR A 47 -2.34 11.87 -7.99
C THR A 47 -2.95 13.17 -7.47
N ARG A 48 -3.63 13.95 -8.32
CA ARG A 48 -4.31 15.17 -7.89
C ARG A 48 -5.47 14.88 -6.93
N ALA A 49 -6.24 13.82 -7.18
CA ALA A 49 -7.31 13.39 -6.30
C ALA A 49 -6.77 13.03 -4.89
N ALA A 50 -5.63 12.35 -4.80
CA ALA A 50 -4.95 12.10 -3.53
C ALA A 50 -4.46 13.39 -2.86
N GLY A 51 -3.93 14.35 -3.62
CA GLY A 51 -3.55 15.67 -3.10
C GLY A 51 -4.72 16.43 -2.48
N LYS A 52 -5.90 16.36 -3.12
CA LYS A 52 -7.14 16.98 -2.63
C LYS A 52 -7.67 16.39 -1.32
N MET A 53 -7.16 15.24 -0.87
CA MET A 53 -7.46 14.75 0.47
C MET A 53 -6.91 15.67 1.57
N LEU A 54 -5.80 16.38 1.29
CA LEU A 54 -5.18 17.33 2.22
C LEU A 54 -5.54 18.78 1.88
N LEU A 55 -5.66 19.10 0.58
CA LEU A 55 -5.86 20.46 0.08
C LEU A 55 -7.08 20.51 -0.86
N PRO A 56 -8.32 20.47 -0.33
CA PRO A 56 -9.53 20.31 -1.14
C PRO A 56 -9.80 21.49 -2.09
N ASP A 57 -9.44 22.71 -1.67
CA ASP A 57 -9.72 23.95 -2.39
C ASP A 57 -8.58 24.38 -3.34
N VAL A 58 -7.54 23.56 -3.48
CA VAL A 58 -6.37 23.85 -4.34
C VAL A 58 -6.50 23.10 -5.66
N ASP A 59 -6.23 23.79 -6.77
CA ASP A 59 -6.23 23.20 -8.12
C ASP A 59 -4.84 23.19 -8.79
N ASP A 60 -3.83 23.83 -8.19
CA ASP A 60 -2.47 23.81 -8.72
C ASP A 60 -1.87 22.39 -8.69
N THR A 61 -1.39 21.92 -9.85
CA THR A 61 -0.93 20.53 -10.01
C THR A 61 0.32 20.23 -9.20
N PHE A 62 1.28 21.16 -9.12
CA PHE A 62 2.52 20.92 -8.37
C PHE A 62 2.26 20.84 -6.87
N THR A 63 1.40 21.73 -6.35
CA THR A 63 0.99 21.73 -4.95
C THR A 63 0.22 20.45 -4.60
N LEU A 64 -0.73 20.04 -5.44
CA LEU A 64 -1.45 18.79 -5.24
C LEU A 64 -0.53 17.57 -5.35
N PHE A 65 0.46 17.58 -6.24
CA PHE A 65 1.45 16.52 -6.35
C PHE A 65 2.30 16.41 -5.07
N ALA A 66 2.76 17.53 -4.52
CA ALA A 66 3.51 17.55 -3.25
C ALA A 66 2.66 17.04 -2.09
N ALA A 67 1.38 17.43 -2.03
CA ALA A 67 0.44 16.90 -1.04
C ALA A 67 0.23 15.38 -1.21
N ALA A 68 0.03 14.91 -2.44
CA ALA A 68 -0.11 13.48 -2.74
C ALA A 68 1.14 12.68 -2.36
N ALA A 69 2.33 13.25 -2.53
CA ALA A 69 3.60 12.65 -2.12
C ALA A 69 3.72 12.48 -0.59
N LEU A 70 2.88 13.15 0.21
CA LEU A 70 2.73 12.89 1.65
C LEU A 70 1.59 11.93 1.95
N VAL A 71 0.42 12.15 1.33
CA VAL A 71 -0.80 11.36 1.56
C VAL A 71 -0.58 9.90 1.19
N HIS A 72 -0.08 9.62 -0.01
CA HIS A 72 0.07 8.26 -0.51
C HIS A 72 0.99 7.38 0.36
N PRO A 73 2.22 7.80 0.72
CA PRO A 73 3.04 7.01 1.64
C PRO A 73 2.44 6.87 3.04
N ALA A 74 1.72 7.87 3.55
CA ALA A 74 1.09 7.81 4.86
C ALA A 74 -0.04 6.77 4.90
N VAL A 75 -0.95 6.79 3.91
CA VAL A 75 -2.03 5.79 3.78
C VAL A 75 -1.46 4.39 3.55
N SER A 76 -0.47 4.27 2.67
CA SER A 76 0.22 3.00 2.42
C SER A 76 0.92 2.47 3.69
N LEU A 77 1.51 3.36 4.50
CA LEU A 77 2.15 2.98 5.76
C LEU A 77 1.11 2.49 6.78
N PHE A 78 -0.01 3.21 6.91
CA PHE A 78 -1.13 2.83 7.77
C PHE A 78 -1.59 1.40 7.46
N TRP A 79 -1.93 1.12 6.20
CA TRP A 79 -2.37 -0.21 5.78
C TRP A 79 -1.27 -1.26 5.93
N THR A 80 0.00 -0.91 5.71
CA THR A 80 1.13 -1.82 5.97
C THR A 80 1.19 -2.23 7.45
N VAL A 81 0.99 -1.29 8.37
CA VAL A 81 0.99 -1.56 9.82
C VAL A 81 -0.18 -2.46 10.21
N VAL A 82 -1.39 -2.18 9.69
CA VAL A 82 -2.58 -3.02 9.89
C VAL A 82 -2.32 -4.44 9.39
N PHE A 83 -1.76 -4.59 8.19
CA PHE A 83 -1.49 -5.89 7.58
C PHE A 83 -0.39 -6.65 8.34
N ALA A 84 0.64 -5.94 8.79
CA ALA A 84 1.71 -6.52 9.61
C ALA A 84 1.18 -7.09 10.94
N ALA A 85 0.13 -6.47 11.51
CA ALA A 85 -0.52 -6.94 12.72
C ALA A 85 -1.44 -8.15 12.47
N LEU A 86 -2.23 -8.12 11.38
CA LEU A 86 -3.31 -9.07 11.15
C LEU A 86 -2.92 -10.30 10.31
N LEU A 87 -2.06 -10.14 9.28
CA LEU A 87 -1.86 -11.17 8.26
C LEU A 87 -1.01 -12.36 8.71
N PRO A 88 -1.42 -13.60 8.42
CA PRO A 88 -0.63 -14.79 8.71
C PRO A 88 0.71 -14.80 7.98
N ARG A 89 1.76 -15.33 8.64
CA ARG A 89 3.10 -15.48 8.02
C ARG A 89 3.13 -16.54 6.91
N ARG A 90 2.14 -17.42 6.86
CA ARG A 90 2.01 -18.46 5.83
C ARG A 90 1.14 -17.90 4.71
N HIS A 91 1.58 -18.06 3.46
CA HIS A 91 0.90 -17.54 2.26
C HIS A 91 0.64 -16.02 2.32
N VAL A 92 1.60 -15.23 2.83
CA VAL A 92 1.45 -13.78 3.03
C VAL A 92 1.01 -13.06 1.75
N LEU A 93 1.56 -13.44 0.59
CA LEU A 93 1.17 -12.88 -0.70
C LEU A 93 -0.34 -13.00 -0.96
N VAL A 94 -0.89 -14.20 -0.79
CA VAL A 94 -2.31 -14.48 -1.04
C VAL A 94 -3.18 -13.67 -0.07
N TRP A 95 -2.87 -13.73 1.22
CA TRP A 95 -3.66 -13.04 2.24
C TRP A 95 -3.56 -11.52 2.14
N ALA A 96 -2.40 -10.97 1.76
CA ALA A 96 -2.25 -9.54 1.49
C ALA A 96 -3.03 -9.11 0.26
N THR A 97 -3.03 -9.91 -0.81
CA THR A 97 -3.80 -9.58 -2.02
C THR A 97 -5.31 -9.61 -1.74
N LEU A 98 -5.80 -10.64 -1.05
CA LEU A 98 -7.22 -10.73 -0.66
C LEU A 98 -7.62 -9.64 0.33
N GLY A 99 -6.77 -9.36 1.32
CA GLY A 99 -6.98 -8.27 2.27
C GLY A 99 -7.05 -6.93 1.55
N ALA A 100 -6.16 -6.69 0.58
CA ALA A 100 -6.16 -5.44 -0.19
C ALA A 100 -7.39 -5.32 -1.10
N ALA A 101 -7.95 -6.42 -1.59
CA ALA A 101 -9.24 -6.40 -2.27
C ALA A 101 -10.36 -5.91 -1.34
N ALA A 102 -10.39 -6.37 -0.08
CA ALA A 102 -11.36 -5.90 0.91
C ALA A 102 -11.15 -4.42 1.27
N VAL A 103 -9.89 -4.00 1.42
CA VAL A 103 -9.53 -2.58 1.62
C VAL A 103 -9.98 -1.73 0.42
N ALA A 104 -9.82 -2.20 -0.82
CA ALA A 104 -10.27 -1.46 -1.99
C ALA A 104 -11.77 -1.16 -1.94
N TRP A 105 -12.59 -2.11 -1.50
CA TRP A 105 -14.02 -1.89 -1.31
C TRP A 105 -14.29 -0.89 -0.20
N LEU A 106 -13.61 -1.02 0.94
CA LEU A 106 -13.74 -0.08 2.07
C LEU A 106 -13.35 1.34 1.65
N ASP A 107 -12.15 1.51 1.09
CA ASP A 107 -11.58 2.81 0.75
C ASP A 107 -12.38 3.49 -0.36
N LEU A 108 -12.75 2.76 -1.41
CA LEU A 108 -13.37 3.36 -2.60
C LEU A 108 -14.89 3.46 -2.53
N ARG A 109 -15.59 2.57 -1.81
CA ARG A 109 -17.07 2.57 -1.75
C ARG A 109 -17.65 3.09 -0.45
N ILE A 110 -16.85 3.15 0.61
CA ILE A 110 -17.32 3.64 1.91
C ILE A 110 -16.59 4.93 2.27
N ILE A 111 -15.26 4.92 2.35
CA ILE A 111 -14.50 6.07 2.84
C ILE A 111 -14.49 7.21 1.83
N ALA A 112 -14.16 6.94 0.57
CA ALA A 112 -14.04 8.00 -0.44
C ALA A 112 -15.35 8.78 -0.66
N PRO A 113 -16.54 8.15 -0.81
CA PRO A 113 -17.79 8.91 -0.94
C PRO A 113 -18.15 9.75 0.29
N LEU A 114 -17.71 9.34 1.48
CA LEU A 114 -18.00 10.05 2.73
C LEU A 114 -17.05 11.21 3.02
N ALA A 115 -15.77 11.09 2.63
CA ALA A 115 -14.72 12.00 3.07
C ALA A 115 -13.90 12.63 1.94
N PHE A 116 -13.84 12.00 0.76
CA PHE A 116 -12.91 12.38 -0.30
C PHE A 116 -13.60 12.39 -1.68
N PRO A 117 -14.42 13.40 -2.00
CA PRO A 117 -15.20 13.45 -3.24
C PRO A 117 -14.35 13.31 -4.52
N SER A 118 -13.13 13.86 -4.52
CA SER A 118 -12.21 13.75 -5.66
C SER A 118 -11.72 12.32 -5.90
N VAL A 119 -11.54 11.53 -4.83
CA VAL A 119 -11.19 10.11 -4.93
C VAL A 119 -12.40 9.28 -5.37
N ALA A 120 -13.59 9.62 -4.86
CA ALA A 120 -14.83 8.95 -5.24
C ALA A 120 -15.21 9.12 -6.73
N ALA A 121 -14.74 10.21 -7.35
CA ALA A 121 -14.96 10.49 -8.77
C ALA A 121 -14.06 9.66 -9.72
N LEU A 122 -12.99 9.03 -9.21
CA LEU A 122 -12.08 8.24 -10.03
C LEU A 122 -12.76 7.00 -10.61
N GLN A 123 -12.24 6.52 -11.75
CA GLN A 123 -12.68 5.25 -12.31
C GLN A 123 -12.39 4.10 -11.35
N PHE A 124 -13.44 3.40 -10.94
CA PHE A 124 -13.38 2.39 -9.88
C PHE A 124 -12.39 1.25 -10.16
N TRP A 125 -12.47 0.61 -11.34
CA TRP A 125 -11.70 -0.60 -11.63
C TRP A 125 -10.17 -0.39 -11.68
N PRO A 126 -9.66 0.69 -12.30
CA PRO A 126 -8.25 1.05 -12.20
C PRO A 126 -7.77 1.19 -10.74
N GLN A 127 -8.56 1.83 -9.87
CA GLN A 127 -8.19 2.00 -8.46
C GLN A 127 -8.24 0.68 -7.67
N VAL A 128 -9.17 -0.22 -7.99
CA VAL A 128 -9.16 -1.58 -7.43
C VAL A 128 -7.90 -2.33 -7.86
N ALA A 129 -7.48 -2.20 -9.11
CA ALA A 129 -6.25 -2.83 -9.60
C ALA A 129 -5.00 -2.31 -8.85
N ASP A 130 -4.95 -1.01 -8.52
CA ASP A 130 -3.87 -0.43 -7.72
C ASP A 130 -3.82 -1.04 -6.30
N HIS A 131 -4.97 -1.27 -5.66
CA HIS A 131 -5.03 -1.93 -4.36
C HIS A 131 -4.56 -3.38 -4.43
N LEU A 132 -4.98 -4.13 -5.45
CA LEU A 132 -4.51 -5.50 -5.66
C LEU A 132 -3.00 -5.53 -5.90
N ALA A 133 -2.48 -4.59 -6.69
CA ALA A 133 -1.05 -4.43 -6.93
C ALA A 133 -0.30 -4.10 -5.62
N TRP A 134 -0.83 -3.19 -4.81
CA TRP A 134 -0.28 -2.87 -3.49
C TRP A 134 -0.20 -4.11 -2.59
N GLY A 135 -1.30 -4.87 -2.49
CA GLY A 135 -1.35 -6.11 -1.69
C GLY A 135 -0.37 -7.17 -2.18
N ALA A 136 -0.27 -7.34 -3.50
CA ALA A 136 0.65 -8.29 -4.13
C ALA A 136 2.13 -7.89 -3.91
N LEU A 137 2.46 -6.60 -4.07
CA LEU A 137 3.81 -6.08 -3.87
C LEU A 137 4.23 -6.17 -2.40
N LEU A 138 3.35 -5.77 -1.48
CA LEU A 138 3.59 -5.88 -0.04
C LEU A 138 3.80 -7.35 0.37
N GLY A 139 2.82 -8.20 0.08
CA GLY A 139 2.83 -9.59 0.47
C GLY A 139 3.93 -10.40 -0.21
N GLY A 140 4.20 -10.13 -1.48
CA GLY A 140 5.29 -10.74 -2.25
C GLY A 140 6.66 -10.36 -1.70
N THR A 141 6.87 -9.08 -1.38
CA THR A 141 8.13 -8.62 -0.76
C THR A 141 8.34 -9.27 0.60
N LEU A 142 7.32 -9.31 1.46
CA LEU A 142 7.41 -9.98 2.76
C LEU A 142 7.68 -11.48 2.61
N GLN A 143 6.99 -12.16 1.69
CA GLN A 143 7.17 -13.58 1.44
C GLN A 143 8.59 -13.91 0.95
N PHE A 144 9.11 -13.12 0.00
CA PHE A 144 10.48 -13.27 -0.49
C PHE A 144 11.51 -13.10 0.61
N ARG A 145 11.34 -12.08 1.47
CA ARG A 145 12.27 -11.81 2.57
C ARG A 145 12.24 -12.89 3.64
N LEU A 146 11.06 -13.40 3.98
CA LEU A 146 10.92 -14.56 4.89
C LEU A 146 11.58 -15.81 4.30
N TYR A 147 11.45 -16.06 3.00
CA TYR A 147 12.08 -17.19 2.33
C TYR A 147 13.61 -17.08 2.37
N ARG A 148 14.18 -15.92 2.05
CA ARG A 148 15.63 -15.70 2.11
C ARG A 148 16.22 -15.84 3.50
N ALA A 149 15.51 -15.38 4.53
CA ALA A 149 15.95 -15.52 5.92
C ALA A 149 16.02 -17.00 6.36
N ARG A 150 15.09 -17.84 5.86
CA ARG A 150 15.09 -19.28 6.15
C ARG A 150 16.26 -20.01 5.51
N ILE A 151 16.61 -19.68 4.26
CA ILE A 151 17.75 -20.27 3.55
C ILE A 151 19.06 -20.00 4.30
N ARG A 152 19.32 -18.74 4.67
CA ARG A 152 20.53 -18.38 5.41
C ARG A 152 20.66 -19.15 6.72
N ALA A 153 19.57 -19.25 7.48
CA ALA A 153 19.55 -20.02 8.73
C ALA A 153 19.71 -21.55 8.55
N SER A 154 19.53 -22.10 7.34
CA SER A 154 19.88 -23.49 7.05
C SER A 154 21.31 -23.69 6.59
N GLU A 155 21.96 -22.67 6.02
CA GLU A 155 23.38 -22.72 5.64
C GLU A 155 24.31 -22.58 6.86
N ASP A 156 23.85 -21.87 7.91
CA ASP A 156 24.61 -21.67 9.16
C ASP A 156 24.48 -22.84 10.17
N ARG A 157 23.80 -23.94 9.81
CA ARG A 157 23.59 -25.12 10.66
C ARG A 157 24.35 -26.33 10.15
#